data_AF-A0A3G2TBK1-F1
#
_entry.id   AF-A0A3G2TBK1-F1
#
_cell.length_a   1.000
_cell.length_b   1.000
_cell.length_c   1.000
_cell.angle_alpha   90.00
_cell.angle_beta   90.00
_cell.angle_gamma   90.00
#
_symmetry.space_group_name_H-M   'P 1'
#
loop_
_entity.id
_entity.type
_entity.pdbx_description
1 polymer ?
#
loop_
_entity_poly.entity_id
_entity_poly.type
_entity_poly.pdbx_seq_one_letter_code
_entity_poly.pdbx_strand_id
1 'polypeptide(L)'
;MTKYHDLVFNNKLYSGRRRYFTQYVEKYTLPDFNSEVAKGIIAIVKELNQFNDKTVISDLENQLEIAVAKSFGVEPVFTLD
;
A
#
# COMPACT_ATOMS: atom_id res chain seq x y z
N MET A 1 -5.39 -1.78 -2.88
CA MET A 1 -5.73 -2.41 -1.57
C MET A 1 -7.16 -2.14 -1.07
N THR A 2 -7.80 -1.02 -1.44
CA THR A 2 -9.12 -0.60 -0.92
C THR A 2 -10.26 -1.59 -1.18
N LYS A 3 -10.29 -2.20 -2.37
CA LYS A 3 -11.30 -3.22 -2.71
C LYS A 3 -11.20 -4.47 -1.83
N TYR A 4 -9.98 -4.96 -1.59
CA TYR A 4 -9.75 -6.08 -0.67
C TYR A 4 -10.22 -5.72 0.74
N HIS A 5 -9.88 -4.52 1.20
CA HIS A 5 -10.29 -4.06 2.53
C HIS A 5 -11.82 -4.03 2.68
N ASP A 6 -12.54 -3.46 1.72
CA ASP A 6 -14.00 -3.37 1.78
C ASP A 6 -14.69 -4.74 1.70
N LEU A 7 -14.09 -5.70 1.00
CA LEU A 7 -14.62 -7.07 0.92
C LEU A 7 -14.37 -7.88 2.18
N VAL A 8 -13.21 -7.72 2.81
CA VAL A 8 -12.78 -8.52 3.97
C VAL A 8 -13.21 -7.90 5.30
N PHE A 9 -13.30 -6.57 5.37
CA PHE A 9 -13.60 -5.83 6.58
C PHE A 9 -14.86 -4.98 6.42
N ASN A 10 -15.92 -5.38 7.11
CA ASN A 10 -17.19 -4.63 7.17
C ASN A 10 -17.11 -3.48 8.18
N ASN A 11 -16.17 -2.54 7.98
CA ASN A 11 -15.89 -1.41 8.88
C ASN A 11 -16.17 -0.03 8.26
N LYS A 12 -16.85 -0.02 7.10
CA LYS A 12 -17.32 1.19 6.44
C LYS A 12 -18.54 1.75 7.18
N LEU A 13 -18.47 3.03 7.52
CA LEU A 13 -19.58 3.75 8.14
C LEU A 13 -20.62 4.12 7.09
N TYR A 14 -21.86 4.36 7.53
CA TYR A 14 -22.92 4.90 6.70
C TYR A 14 -22.54 6.24 6.04
N SER A 15 -21.60 6.99 6.62
CA SER A 15 -21.01 8.20 6.05
C SER A 15 -19.93 7.95 4.98
N GLY A 16 -19.71 6.70 4.58
CA GLY A 16 -18.69 6.31 3.60
C GLY A 16 -17.25 6.22 4.14
N ARG A 17 -17.02 6.61 5.41
CA ARG A 17 -15.68 6.59 6.03
C ARG A 17 -15.29 5.20 6.54
N ARG A 18 -14.00 4.86 6.51
CA ARG A 18 -13.46 3.57 6.99
C ARG A 18 -12.86 3.72 8.38
N ARG A 19 -13.08 2.73 9.26
CA ARG A 19 -12.44 2.66 10.58
C ARG A 19 -11.32 1.62 10.57
N TYR A 20 -10.07 2.05 10.61
CA TYR A 20 -8.93 1.16 10.74
C TYR A 20 -8.80 0.68 12.19
N PHE A 21 -9.06 -0.61 12.43
CA PHE A 21 -8.95 -1.25 13.74
C PHE A 21 -7.71 -2.15 13.79
N THR A 22 -7.01 -2.13 14.93
CA THR A 22 -5.81 -2.95 15.17
C THR A 22 -6.08 -4.44 15.01
N GLN A 23 -7.27 -4.92 15.40
CA GLN A 23 -7.72 -6.31 15.26
C GLN A 23 -7.73 -6.84 13.82
N TYR A 24 -7.69 -5.95 12.82
CA TYR A 24 -7.66 -6.32 11.40
C TYR A 24 -6.26 -6.28 10.80
N VAL A 25 -5.28 -5.69 11.49
CA VAL A 25 -3.90 -5.56 10.99
C VAL A 25 -3.29 -6.94 10.76
N GLU A 26 -3.52 -7.89 11.66
CA GLU A 26 -3.03 -9.27 11.53
C GLU A 26 -3.62 -10.03 10.33
N LYS A 27 -4.74 -9.56 9.77
CA LYS A 27 -5.42 -10.19 8.63
C LYS A 27 -4.98 -9.63 7.28
N TYR A 28 -4.07 -8.65 7.26
CA TYR A 28 -3.49 -8.16 6.02
C TYR A 28 -2.51 -9.17 5.47
N THR A 29 -2.61 -9.40 4.15
CA THR A 29 -1.62 -10.19 3.44
C THR A 29 -0.32 -9.42 3.38
N LEU A 30 0.78 -10.08 3.72
CA LEU A 30 2.13 -9.55 3.59
C LEU A 30 2.82 -10.25 2.41
N PRO A 31 3.62 -9.53 1.61
CA PRO A 31 4.41 -10.15 0.56
C PRO A 31 5.53 -11.00 1.17
N ASP A 32 6.11 -11.90 0.37
CA ASP A 32 7.26 -12.70 0.81
C ASP A 32 8.45 -11.80 1.20
N PHE A 33 8.87 -11.90 2.46
CA PHE A 33 9.95 -11.10 3.03
C PHE A 33 11.32 -11.36 2.40
N ASN A 34 11.53 -12.54 1.82
CA ASN A 34 12.80 -12.90 1.21
C ASN A 34 12.94 -12.40 -0.23
N SER A 35 11.85 -11.94 -0.84
CA SER A 35 11.84 -11.43 -2.20
C SER A 35 12.69 -10.15 -2.34
N GLU A 36 13.43 -10.06 -3.44
CA GLU A 36 14.16 -8.84 -3.82
C GLU A 36 13.21 -7.64 -3.99
N VAL A 37 11.97 -7.90 -4.42
CA VAL A 37 10.95 -6.86 -4.56
C VAL A 37 10.58 -6.27 -3.20
N ALA A 38 10.44 -7.11 -2.16
CA ALA A 38 10.13 -6.64 -0.80
C ALA A 38 11.27 -5.78 -0.22
N LYS A 39 12.53 -6.12 -0.51
CA LYS A 39 13.69 -5.29 -0.14
C LYS A 39 13.69 -3.96 -0.88
N GLY A 40 13.32 -3.96 -2.16
CA GLY A 40 13.14 -2.75 -2.97
C GLY A 40 12.09 -1.80 -2.39
N ILE A 41 10.94 -2.34 -1.97
CA ILE A 41 9.88 -1.56 -1.30
C ILE A 41 10.43 -0.83 -0.06
N ILE A 42 11.23 -1.52 0.78
CA ILE A 42 11.83 -0.91 1.99
C ILE A 42 12.78 0.23 1.62
N ALA A 43 13.56 0.10 0.55
CA ALA A 43 14.47 1.15 0.09
C ALA A 43 13.70 2.41 -0.36
N ILE A 44 12.66 2.23 -1.19
CA ILE A 44 11.81 3.33 -1.66
C ILE A 44 11.15 4.07 -0.49
N VAL A 45 10.63 3.33 0.50
CA VAL A 45 10.02 3.94 1.69
C VAL A 45 11.04 4.70 2.54
N LYS A 46 12.30 4.26 2.60
CA LYS A 46 13.35 5.02 3.28
C LYS A 46 13.64 6.34 2.58
N GLU A 47 13.69 6.34 1.25
CA GLU A 47 13.87 7.56 0.46
C GLU A 47 12.68 8.52 0.64
N LEU A 48 11.45 8.01 0.58
CA LEU A 48 10.23 8.80 0.82
C LEU A 48 10.25 9.54 2.17
N ASN A 49 10.81 8.92 3.21
CA ASN A 49 10.90 9.54 4.54
C ASN A 49 12.03 10.57 4.67
N GLN A 50 12.96 10.63 3.71
CA GLN A 50 14.09 11.57 3.73
C GLN A 50 13.83 12.84 2.92
N PHE A 51 13.05 12.76 1.85
CA PHE A 51 12.74 13.90 0.98
C PHE A 51 11.45 14.60 1.40
N ASN A 52 11.40 15.92 1.26
CA ASN A 52 10.23 16.76 1.54
C ASN A 52 9.66 17.45 0.29
N ASP A 53 10.28 17.21 -0.87
CA ASP A 53 9.85 17.77 -2.14
C ASP A 53 8.64 16.97 -2.68
N LYS A 54 7.52 17.66 -2.90
CA LYS A 54 6.27 17.05 -3.37
C LYS A 54 6.41 16.34 -4.71
N THR A 55 7.26 16.85 -5.60
CA THR A 55 7.44 16.27 -6.93
C THR A 55 8.14 14.91 -6.86
N VAL A 56 9.21 14.85 -6.07
CA VAL A 56 9.98 13.62 -5.81
C VAL A 56 9.13 12.61 -5.05
N ILE A 57 8.36 13.05 -4.04
CA ILE A 57 7.45 12.19 -3.29
C ILE A 57 6.43 11.52 -4.22
N SER A 58 5.80 12.29 -5.13
CA SER A 58 4.81 11.72 -6.05
C SER A 58 5.41 10.68 -6.99
N ASP A 59 6.63 10.88 -7.49
CA ASP A 59 7.30 9.89 -8.33
C ASP A 59 7.64 8.61 -7.53
N LEU A 60 8.17 8.76 -6.32
CA LEU A 60 8.47 7.66 -5.42
C LEU A 60 7.19 6.89 -5.00
N GLU A 61 6.06 7.56 -4.80
CA GLU A 61 4.76 6.94 -4.53
C GLU A 61 4.31 6.06 -5.71
N ASN A 62 4.50 6.53 -6.94
CA ASN A 62 4.17 5.73 -8.14
C ASN A 62 5.09 4.50 -8.25
N GLN A 63 6.39 4.67 -8.02
CA GLN A 63 7.34 3.55 -8.01
C GLN A 63 7.01 2.53 -6.90
N LEU A 64 6.60 3.02 -5.73
CA LEU A 64 6.17 2.19 -4.61
C LEU A 64 4.95 1.35 -4.98
N GLU A 65 3.91 1.94 -5.59
CA GLU A 65 2.70 1.22 -6.00
C GLU A 65 3.03 0.10 -7.00
N ILE A 66 3.90 0.36 -7.98
CA ILE A 66 4.36 -0.65 -8.94
C ILE A 66 5.08 -1.80 -8.24
N ALA A 67 5.98 -1.49 -7.29
CA ALA A 67 6.74 -2.50 -6.56
C ALA A 67 5.82 -3.36 -5.67
N VAL A 68 4.84 -2.75 -4.99
CA VAL A 68 3.84 -3.44 -4.17
C VAL A 68 2.98 -4.34 -5.04
N ALA A 69 2.44 -3.84 -6.15
CA ALA A 69 1.62 -4.61 -7.08
C ALA A 69 2.38 -5.84 -7.62
N LYS A 70 3.65 -5.65 -8.01
CA LYS A 70 4.55 -6.75 -8.42
C LYS A 70 4.76 -7.79 -7.32
N SER A 71 4.88 -7.38 -6.06
CA SER A 71 5.08 -8.30 -4.93
C SER A 71 3.88 -9.22 -4.67
N PHE A 72 2.67 -8.77 -5.04
CA PHE A 72 1.43 -9.54 -4.93
C PHE A 72 0.96 -10.16 -6.26
N GLY A 73 1.69 -9.95 -7.36
CA GLY A 73 1.32 -10.46 -8.68
C GLY A 73 0.05 -9.82 -9.27
N VAL A 74 -0.22 -8.56 -8.93
CA VAL A 74 -1.40 -7.80 -9.39
C VAL A 74 -0.97 -6.58 -10.21
N GLU A 75 -1.94 -5.96 -10.89
CA GLU A 75 -1.71 -4.69 -11.61
C GLU A 75 -1.69 -3.48 -10.66
N PRO A 76 -0.84 -2.47 -10.92
CA PRO A 76 -0.77 -1.26 -10.10
C PRO A 76 -2.00 -0.39 -10.27
N VAL A 77 -2.42 0.28 -9.19
CA VAL A 77 -3.61 1.14 -9.19
C VAL A 77 -3.21 2.56 -8.78
N PHE A 78 -3.19 3.48 -9.74
CA PHE A 78 -2.82 4.88 -9.49
C PHE A 78 -4.01 5.79 -9.13
N THR A 79 -5.23 5.33 -9.39
CA THR A 79 -6.47 6.06 -9.09
C THR A 79 -7.32 5.22 -8.15
N LEU A 80 -7.61 5.76 -6.97
CA LEU A 80 -8.56 5.19 -6.04
C LEU A 80 -9.96 5.73 -6.37
N ASP A 81 -10.81 4.89 -6.97
CA ASP A 81 -12.26 5.12 -7.01
C ASP A 81 -12.89 5.03 -5.61
#